data_AF-A0A9D8VKW7-F1
#
_entry.id   AF-A0A9D8VKW7-F1
#
_cell.length_a   1.000
_cell.length_b   1.000
_cell.length_c   1.000
_cell.angle_alpha   90.00
_cell.angle_beta   90.00
_cell.angle_gamma   90.00
#
_symmetry.space_group_name_H-M   'P 1'
#
loop_
_entity.id
_entity.type
_entity.pdbx_description
1 polymer ?
#
loop_
_entity_poly.entity_id
_entity_poly.type
_entity_poly.pdbx_seq_one_letter_code
_entity_poly.pdbx_strand_id
1 'polypeptide(L)'
;MNEFIQLYGESTKTALGFFWKSGWAFVLGYFVSGMIQAFVPKGKLTKYMGGGDFKSISLSTFFGAASSSCSFAALAAARALIKKGAHFIAGVAFMFASTNLVIELGILILIFLGWQYLAAEIIGGLILIAISTVLIKLTYPEKWMEAARKKVEDEGEEIEEEFDWKKRIKSKEGWQLVGHKFVNDWKMAWEDILIGFTIAGFVAVLVPEMFWSSLFLVDATGIPEWVVAVENALIAPFVAASTFIGSMGNIPLATVLSENGVLFAGIMGFIYSDLMVPPLVHINAKYYGWRVALYIAGIMFISIVLTALILNGLFSYLNIIPESQRVVSEITQFKIDYTFWMNLVFVWIAGWLVYQNKAYLKDHSMKMMKMEGGGKIKSFMVGLFILINLIGLTAFIFNSLI
;
A
#
# COMPACT_ATOMS: atom_id res chain seq x y z
N MET A 1 5.74 -24.95 27.40
CA MET A 1 4.32 -24.67 27.09
C MET A 1 3.95 -23.22 27.46
N ASN A 2 4.27 -22.76 28.68
CA ASN A 2 3.98 -21.38 29.11
C ASN A 2 4.69 -20.31 28.26
N GLU A 3 5.96 -20.50 27.91
CA GLU A 3 6.72 -19.56 27.08
C GLU A 3 6.15 -19.40 25.67
N PHE A 4 5.79 -20.51 25.01
CA PHE A 4 5.14 -20.45 23.69
C PHE A 4 3.79 -19.73 23.73
N ILE A 5 2.96 -20.02 24.75
CA ILE A 5 1.65 -19.37 24.92
C ILE A 5 1.83 -17.86 25.16
N GLN A 6 2.85 -17.48 25.94
CA GLN A 6 3.17 -16.08 26.19
C GLN A 6 3.62 -15.36 24.92
N LEU A 7 4.60 -15.91 24.19
CA LEU A 7 5.07 -15.34 22.92
C LEU A 7 3.95 -15.22 21.89
N TYR A 8 3.05 -16.21 21.83
CA TYR A 8 1.91 -16.21 20.92
C TYR A 8 0.87 -15.14 21.30
N GLY A 9 0.62 -14.97 22.59
CA GLY A 9 -0.25 -13.91 23.13
C GLY A 9 0.33 -12.52 22.89
N GLU A 10 1.64 -12.33 23.13
CA GLU A 10 2.35 -11.08 22.85
C GLU A 10 2.34 -10.74 21.36
N SER A 11 2.62 -11.71 20.48
CA SER A 11 2.54 -11.55 19.01
C SER A 11 1.18 -11.01 18.56
N THR A 12 0.11 -11.57 19.13
CA THR A 12 -1.26 -11.18 18.81
C THR A 12 -1.60 -9.80 19.35
N LYS A 13 -1.16 -9.48 20.58
CA LYS A 13 -1.30 -8.15 21.15
C LYS A 13 -0.58 -7.10 20.30
N THR A 14 0.64 -7.39 19.85
CA THR A 14 1.43 -6.52 18.98
C THR A 14 0.71 -6.29 17.64
N ALA A 15 0.18 -7.35 17.02
CA ALA A 15 -0.61 -7.24 15.78
C ALA A 15 -1.85 -6.35 15.95
N LEU A 16 -2.62 -6.56 17.03
CA LEU A 16 -3.79 -5.73 17.35
C LEU A 16 -3.39 -4.30 17.71
N GLY A 17 -2.26 -4.11 18.38
CA GLY A 17 -1.70 -2.81 18.73
C GLY A 17 -1.31 -2.01 17.49
N PHE A 18 -0.67 -2.65 16.51
CA PHE A 18 -0.41 -2.04 15.21
C PHE A 18 -1.71 -1.57 14.56
N PHE A 19 -2.74 -2.43 14.50
CA PHE A 19 -4.02 -2.09 13.88
C PHE A 19 -4.75 -0.97 14.63
N TRP A 20 -4.70 -1.00 15.97
CA TRP A 20 -5.27 0.05 16.80
C TRP A 20 -4.63 1.41 16.54
N LYS A 21 -3.30 1.42 16.36
CA LYS A 21 -2.55 2.66 16.11
C LYS A 21 -2.86 3.26 14.73
N SER A 22 -3.16 2.44 13.74
CA SER A 22 -3.41 2.83 12.35
C SER A 22 -4.89 2.94 11.95
N GLY A 23 -5.81 2.38 12.74
CA GLY A 23 -7.21 2.19 12.37
C GLY A 23 -7.91 3.45 11.84
N TRP A 24 -7.80 4.57 12.57
CA TRP A 24 -8.38 5.85 12.15
C TRP A 24 -7.81 6.37 10.82
N ALA A 25 -6.52 6.13 10.55
CA ALA A 25 -5.84 6.60 9.35
C ALA A 25 -6.38 5.88 8.10
N PHE A 26 -6.68 4.57 8.21
CA PHE A 26 -7.33 3.82 7.13
C PHE A 26 -8.72 4.35 6.82
N VAL A 27 -9.54 4.62 7.85
CA VAL A 27 -10.89 5.17 7.63
C VAL A 27 -10.79 6.54 6.97
N LEU A 28 -9.86 7.40 7.40
CA LEU A 28 -9.62 8.69 6.76
C LEU A 28 -9.21 8.54 5.29
N GLY A 29 -8.22 7.68 5.01
CA GLY A 29 -7.72 7.41 3.66
C GLY A 29 -8.82 6.96 2.71
N TYR A 30 -9.56 5.93 3.08
CA TYR A 30 -10.68 5.43 2.26
C TYR A 30 -11.84 6.41 2.16
N PHE A 31 -12.07 7.24 3.19
CA PHE A 31 -13.10 8.27 3.10
C PHE A 31 -12.72 9.34 2.06
N VAL A 32 -11.47 9.83 2.10
CA VAL A 32 -10.94 10.76 1.10
C VAL A 32 -10.94 10.13 -0.28
N SER A 33 -10.54 8.86 -0.40
CA SER A 33 -10.63 8.09 -1.66
C SER A 33 -12.05 8.05 -2.20
N GLY A 34 -13.02 7.69 -1.37
CA GLY A 34 -14.43 7.64 -1.75
C GLY A 34 -14.95 8.99 -2.21
N MET A 35 -14.55 10.08 -1.57
CA MET A 35 -14.87 11.45 -2.00
C MET A 35 -14.29 11.75 -3.38
N ILE A 36 -13.02 11.44 -3.61
CA ILE A 36 -12.36 11.69 -4.89
C ILE A 36 -13.01 10.85 -6.00
N GLN A 37 -13.25 9.57 -5.76
CA GLN A 37 -13.89 8.69 -6.72
C GLN A 37 -15.33 9.09 -7.04
N ALA A 38 -16.08 9.64 -6.08
CA ALA A 38 -17.46 10.06 -6.27
C ALA A 38 -17.59 11.48 -6.87
N PHE A 39 -16.63 12.38 -6.59
CA PHE A 39 -16.74 13.79 -6.96
C PHE A 39 -15.83 14.20 -8.11
N VAL A 40 -14.81 13.42 -8.48
CA VAL A 40 -13.86 13.76 -9.56
C VAL A 40 -14.24 13.05 -10.87
N PRO A 41 -14.61 13.81 -11.93
CA PRO A 41 -14.98 13.23 -13.22
C PRO A 41 -13.76 12.70 -13.99
N LYS A 42 -13.65 11.36 -14.09
CA LYS A 42 -12.50 10.67 -14.72
C LYS A 42 -12.36 10.96 -16.22
N GLY A 43 -13.45 11.25 -16.94
CA GLY A 43 -13.44 11.48 -18.39
C GLY A 43 -12.74 12.78 -18.83
N LYS A 44 -12.69 13.80 -17.96
CA LYS A 44 -11.95 15.04 -18.26
C LYS A 44 -10.45 14.89 -18.06
N LEU A 45 -10.02 13.94 -17.22
CA LEU A 45 -8.61 13.74 -16.86
C LEU A 45 -7.83 13.01 -17.95
N THR A 46 -8.46 12.02 -18.60
CA THR A 46 -7.81 11.22 -19.65
C THR A 46 -7.41 12.04 -20.86
N LYS A 47 -8.14 13.12 -21.18
CA LYS A 47 -7.79 14.08 -22.25
C LYS A 47 -6.43 14.75 -22.05
N TYR A 48 -5.96 14.86 -20.82
CA TYR A 48 -4.67 15.49 -20.48
C TYR A 48 -3.55 14.47 -20.17
N MET A 49 -3.85 13.17 -20.24
CA MET A 49 -2.92 12.08 -19.94
C MET A 49 -2.57 11.23 -21.18
N GLY A 50 -2.96 11.70 -22.38
CA GLY A 50 -2.76 10.97 -23.63
C GLY A 50 -1.32 10.90 -24.13
N GLY A 51 -0.41 11.69 -23.55
CA GLY A 51 1.01 11.73 -23.92
C GLY A 51 1.93 10.99 -22.94
N GLY A 52 3.12 10.63 -23.40
CA GLY A 52 4.23 10.15 -22.55
C GLY A 52 5.15 11.28 -22.06
N ASP A 53 4.68 12.52 -22.12
CA ASP A 53 5.41 13.75 -21.82
C ASP A 53 5.32 14.13 -20.33
N PHE A 54 6.15 15.09 -19.91
CA PHE A 54 6.25 15.52 -18.51
C PHE A 54 4.92 16.02 -17.93
N LYS A 55 4.06 16.66 -18.75
CA LYS A 55 2.75 17.15 -18.30
C LYS A 55 1.81 15.99 -17.99
N SER A 56 1.76 15.00 -18.88
CA SER A 56 0.94 13.81 -18.67
C SER A 56 1.40 13.02 -17.45
N ILE A 57 2.71 12.87 -17.24
CA ILE A 57 3.27 12.16 -16.08
C ILE A 57 2.98 12.92 -14.78
N SER A 58 3.25 14.23 -14.72
CA SER A 58 3.02 15.01 -13.48
C SER A 58 1.54 15.02 -13.08
N LEU A 59 0.65 15.11 -14.06
CA LEU A 59 -0.80 15.04 -13.83
C LEU A 59 -1.22 13.64 -13.33
N SER A 60 -0.65 12.59 -13.92
CA SER A 60 -0.87 11.20 -13.49
C SER A 60 -0.42 10.97 -12.05
N THR A 61 0.76 11.48 -11.69
CA THR A 61 1.29 11.43 -10.34
C THR A 61 0.36 12.15 -9.36
N PHE A 62 -0.09 13.36 -9.69
CA PHE A 62 -0.98 14.14 -8.82
C PHE A 62 -2.32 13.42 -8.58
N PHE A 63 -2.97 12.96 -9.65
CA PHE A 63 -4.24 12.24 -9.50
C PHE A 63 -4.07 10.87 -8.86
N GLY A 64 -2.94 10.19 -9.10
CA GLY A 64 -2.60 8.95 -8.42
C GLY A 64 -2.50 9.18 -6.92
N ALA A 65 -1.63 10.10 -6.48
CA ALA A 65 -1.45 10.46 -5.07
C ALA A 65 -2.77 10.82 -4.37
N ALA A 66 -3.67 11.50 -5.10
CA ALA A 66 -4.99 11.83 -4.59
C ALA A 66 -5.93 10.61 -4.52
N SER A 67 -5.88 9.69 -5.49
CA SER A 67 -6.85 8.60 -5.66
C SER A 67 -6.85 7.52 -4.56
N SER A 68 -5.94 7.59 -3.57
CA SER A 68 -5.87 6.76 -2.36
C SER A 68 -6.43 5.35 -2.56
N SER A 69 -5.71 4.52 -3.32
CA SER A 69 -6.17 3.19 -3.72
C SER A 69 -5.20 2.12 -3.20
N CYS A 70 -5.71 0.97 -2.75
CA CYS A 70 -4.84 -0.18 -2.51
C CYS A 70 -4.16 -0.62 -3.82
N SER A 71 -3.03 -1.34 -3.75
CA SER A 71 -2.24 -1.70 -4.94
C SER A 71 -3.05 -2.43 -6.03
N PHE A 72 -4.06 -3.23 -5.67
CA PHE A 72 -4.98 -3.85 -6.61
C PHE A 72 -5.97 -2.86 -7.26
N ALA A 73 -6.55 -1.95 -6.47
CA ALA A 73 -7.45 -0.91 -6.99
C ALA A 73 -6.69 0.10 -7.86
N ALA A 74 -5.47 0.47 -7.47
CA ALA A 74 -4.57 1.32 -8.24
C ALA A 74 -4.24 0.69 -9.61
N LEU A 75 -3.92 -0.61 -9.64
CA LEU A 75 -3.67 -1.34 -10.88
C LEU A 75 -4.90 -1.38 -11.79
N ALA A 76 -6.09 -1.65 -11.24
CA ALA A 76 -7.34 -1.64 -12.00
C ALA A 76 -7.67 -0.24 -12.55
N ALA A 77 -7.46 0.81 -11.75
CA ALA A 77 -7.65 2.19 -12.15
C ALA A 77 -6.64 2.61 -13.24
N ALA A 78 -5.37 2.23 -13.11
CA ALA A 78 -4.35 2.46 -14.13
C ALA A 78 -4.70 1.78 -15.46
N ARG A 79 -5.17 0.52 -15.42
CA ARG A 79 -5.68 -0.19 -16.60
C ARG A 79 -6.82 0.60 -17.26
N ALA A 80 -7.79 1.09 -16.48
CA ALA A 80 -8.90 1.87 -17.01
C ALA A 80 -8.46 3.20 -17.64
N LEU A 81 -7.43 3.86 -17.11
CA LEU A 81 -6.84 5.07 -17.69
C LEU A 81 -6.17 4.76 -19.03
N ILE A 82 -5.38 3.69 -19.10
CA ILE A 82 -4.72 3.24 -20.33
C ILE A 82 -5.76 2.92 -21.40
N LYS A 83 -6.87 2.25 -21.02
CA LYS A 83 -8.00 1.98 -21.91
C LYS A 83 -8.59 3.26 -22.51
N LYS A 84 -8.71 4.33 -21.72
CA LYS A 84 -9.24 5.63 -22.16
C LYS A 84 -8.24 6.46 -22.96
N GLY A 85 -7.13 5.86 -23.38
CA GLY A 85 -6.12 6.48 -24.23
C GLY A 85 -4.97 7.13 -23.47
N ALA A 86 -4.84 6.93 -22.15
CA ALA A 86 -3.66 7.39 -21.43
C ALA A 86 -2.42 6.61 -21.90
N HIS A 87 -1.27 7.29 -21.98
CA HIS A 87 -0.02 6.62 -22.32
C HIS A 87 0.34 5.59 -21.24
N PHE A 88 0.96 4.47 -21.61
CA PHE A 88 1.29 3.42 -20.65
C PHE A 88 2.13 3.94 -19.48
N ILE A 89 3.16 4.75 -19.77
CA ILE A 89 4.01 5.40 -18.76
C ILE A 89 3.19 6.28 -17.80
N ALA A 90 2.20 7.02 -18.32
CA ALA A 90 1.30 7.83 -17.50
C ALA A 90 0.43 6.94 -16.59
N GLY A 91 -0.07 5.81 -17.11
CA GLY A 91 -0.78 4.81 -16.32
C GLY A 91 0.08 4.18 -15.21
N VAL A 92 1.35 3.88 -15.51
CA VAL A 92 2.32 3.38 -14.51
C VAL A 92 2.60 4.44 -13.46
N ALA A 93 2.89 5.68 -13.84
CA ALA A 93 3.10 6.79 -12.89
C ALA A 93 1.87 7.03 -12.00
N PHE A 94 0.66 6.94 -12.55
CA PHE A 94 -0.58 6.98 -11.78
C PHE A 94 -0.67 5.83 -10.79
N MET A 95 -0.41 4.59 -11.22
CA MET A 95 -0.43 3.40 -10.37
C MET A 95 0.50 3.57 -9.17
N PHE A 96 1.72 4.02 -9.42
CA PHE A 96 2.73 4.28 -8.40
C PHE A 96 2.32 5.33 -7.39
N ALA A 97 1.93 6.50 -7.88
CA ALA A 97 1.55 7.58 -7.00
C ALA A 97 0.31 7.21 -6.17
N SER A 98 -0.59 6.40 -6.75
CA SER A 98 -1.78 5.89 -6.08
C SER A 98 -1.52 4.84 -5.01
N THR A 99 -0.30 4.30 -4.90
CA THR A 99 0.05 3.36 -3.83
C THR A 99 1.08 3.90 -2.84
N ASN A 100 2.06 4.68 -3.31
CA ASN A 100 3.20 5.14 -2.51
C ASN A 100 3.11 6.61 -2.09
N LEU A 101 2.40 7.48 -2.84
CA LEU A 101 2.26 8.91 -2.51
C LEU A 101 0.91 9.26 -1.86
N VAL A 102 0.24 8.25 -1.32
CA VAL A 102 -1.09 8.41 -0.71
C VAL A 102 -0.99 8.97 0.71
N ILE A 103 -1.94 9.84 1.05
CA ILE A 103 -2.04 10.47 2.38
C ILE A 103 -2.10 9.43 3.50
N GLU A 104 -2.87 8.35 3.31
CA GLU A 104 -2.99 7.27 4.31
C GLU A 104 -1.63 6.62 4.62
N LEU A 105 -0.86 6.27 3.59
CA LEU A 105 0.46 5.66 3.75
C LEU A 105 1.42 6.65 4.42
N GLY A 106 1.38 7.92 4.02
CA GLY A 106 2.17 8.96 4.66
C GLY A 106 1.86 9.12 6.16
N ILE A 107 0.58 9.03 6.55
CA ILE A 107 0.19 9.03 7.96
C ILE A 107 0.73 7.79 8.69
N LEU A 108 0.66 6.60 8.08
CA LEU A 108 1.22 5.37 8.68
C LEU A 108 2.72 5.52 8.89
N ILE A 109 3.47 5.94 7.87
CA ILE A 109 4.92 6.15 7.98
C ILE A 109 5.22 7.18 9.09
N LEU A 110 4.46 8.27 9.16
CA LEU A 110 4.62 9.27 10.22
C LEU A 110 4.35 8.70 11.63
N ILE A 111 3.40 7.77 11.77
CA ILE A 111 3.04 7.12 13.04
C ILE A 111 4.05 6.02 13.43
N PHE A 112 4.63 5.34 12.47
CA PHE A 112 5.45 4.16 12.74
C PHE A 112 6.95 4.45 12.69
N LEU A 113 7.39 5.19 11.68
CA LEU A 113 8.80 5.42 11.38
C LEU A 113 9.22 6.87 11.67
N GLY A 114 8.29 7.82 11.59
CA GLY A 114 8.53 9.24 11.88
C GLY A 114 8.56 10.13 10.64
N TRP A 115 8.85 11.42 10.85
CA TRP A 115 8.71 12.43 9.81
C TRP A 115 9.84 12.38 8.77
N GLN A 116 11.04 11.93 9.15
CA GLN A 116 12.16 11.80 8.21
C GLN A 116 11.85 10.73 7.15
N TYR A 117 11.25 9.61 7.55
CA TYR A 117 10.78 8.58 6.62
C TYR A 117 9.61 9.07 5.76
N LEU A 118 8.71 9.90 6.31
CA LEU A 118 7.66 10.53 5.50
C LEU A 118 8.26 11.44 4.41
N ALA A 119 9.26 12.25 4.76
CA ALA A 119 9.95 13.10 3.79
C ALA A 119 10.68 12.24 2.73
N ALA A 120 11.34 11.16 3.16
CA ALA A 120 11.98 10.20 2.28
C ALA A 120 10.99 9.50 1.34
N GLU A 121 9.78 9.18 1.82
CA GLU A 121 8.71 8.60 1.02
C GLU A 121 8.25 9.54 -0.08
N ILE A 122 8.01 10.80 0.25
CA ILE A 122 7.54 11.80 -0.72
C ILE A 122 8.62 12.05 -1.78
N ILE A 123 9.87 12.28 -1.35
CA ILE A 123 11.00 12.55 -2.25
C ILE A 123 11.30 11.30 -3.09
N GLY A 124 11.38 10.14 -2.46
CA GLY A 124 11.70 8.88 -3.12
C GLY A 124 10.61 8.42 -4.07
N GLY A 125 9.33 8.56 -3.74
CA GLY A 125 8.24 8.27 -4.66
C GLY A 125 8.33 9.10 -5.94
N LEU A 126 8.71 10.38 -5.85
CA LEU A 126 8.95 11.22 -7.03
C LEU A 126 10.19 10.78 -7.82
N ILE A 127 11.30 10.47 -7.14
CA ILE A 127 12.53 9.93 -7.75
C ILE A 127 12.23 8.61 -8.47
N LEU A 128 11.46 7.73 -7.84
CA LEU A 128 11.10 6.42 -8.35
C LEU A 128 10.22 6.52 -9.58
N ILE A 129 9.24 7.42 -9.59
CA ILE A 129 8.44 7.72 -10.79
C ILE A 129 9.33 8.26 -11.92
N ALA A 130 10.30 9.13 -11.60
CA ALA A 130 11.23 9.66 -12.60
C ALA A 130 12.13 8.55 -13.17
N ILE A 131 12.74 7.72 -12.33
CA ILE A 131 13.62 6.62 -12.73
C ILE A 131 12.84 5.58 -13.55
N SER A 132 11.69 5.13 -13.07
CA SER A 132 10.86 4.15 -13.78
C SER A 132 10.39 4.71 -15.12
N THR A 133 9.99 5.98 -15.20
CA THR A 133 9.68 6.66 -16.46
C THR A 133 10.85 6.61 -17.43
N VAL A 134 12.06 6.96 -16.98
CA VAL A 134 13.26 6.97 -17.83
C VAL A 134 13.59 5.55 -18.30
N LEU A 135 13.60 4.57 -17.41
CA LEU A 135 13.87 3.17 -17.75
C LEU A 135 12.85 2.63 -18.75
N ILE A 136 11.56 2.91 -18.56
CA ILE A 136 10.51 2.48 -19.49
C ILE A 136 10.69 3.17 -20.84
N LYS A 137 11.02 4.47 -20.91
CA LYS A 137 11.28 5.16 -22.19
C LYS A 137 12.46 4.57 -22.94
N LEU A 138 13.53 4.22 -22.23
CA LEU A 138 14.75 3.68 -22.84
C LEU A 138 14.59 2.22 -23.32
N THR A 139 13.76 1.45 -22.64
CA THR A 139 13.60 0.01 -22.91
C THR A 139 12.26 -0.35 -23.57
N TYR A 140 11.45 0.65 -23.94
CA TYR A 140 10.05 0.54 -24.33
C TYR A 140 9.82 -0.53 -25.42
N PRO A 141 9.24 -1.70 -25.10
CA PRO A 141 9.05 -2.76 -26.08
C PRO A 141 7.74 -2.52 -26.84
N GLU A 142 7.76 -1.62 -27.85
CA GLU A 142 6.57 -1.15 -28.58
C GLU A 142 5.58 -2.26 -28.94
N LYS A 143 6.06 -3.38 -29.50
CA LYS A 143 5.21 -4.51 -29.91
C LYS A 143 4.45 -5.16 -28.74
N TRP A 144 5.06 -5.26 -27.56
CA TRP A 144 4.42 -5.86 -26.39
C TRP A 144 3.45 -4.88 -25.74
N MET A 145 3.80 -3.59 -25.76
CA MET A 145 2.99 -2.53 -25.19
C MET A 145 1.73 -2.26 -26.00
N GLU A 146 1.82 -2.28 -27.33
CA GLU A 146 0.66 -2.18 -28.22
C GLU A 146 -0.26 -3.40 -28.10
N ALA A 147 0.29 -4.61 -28.00
CA ALA A 147 -0.51 -5.82 -27.78
C ALA A 147 -1.24 -5.78 -26.43
N ALA A 148 -0.56 -5.35 -25.38
CA ALA A 148 -1.14 -5.15 -24.06
C ALA A 148 -2.24 -4.08 -24.08
N ARG A 149 -2.04 -2.97 -24.81
CA ARG A 149 -3.04 -1.91 -24.97
C ARG A 149 -4.29 -2.43 -25.68
N LYS A 150 -4.14 -3.12 -26.81
CA LYS A 150 -5.27 -3.71 -27.56
C LYS A 150 -6.08 -4.67 -26.68
N LYS A 151 -5.41 -5.54 -25.93
CA LYS A 151 -6.06 -6.46 -24.99
C LYS A 151 -6.89 -5.73 -23.93
N VAL A 152 -6.43 -4.57 -23.46
CA VAL A 152 -7.15 -3.76 -22.48
C VAL A 152 -8.32 -2.99 -23.11
N GLU A 153 -8.20 -2.56 -24.36
CA GLU A 153 -9.27 -1.91 -25.13
C GLU A 153 -10.45 -2.87 -25.40
N ASP A 154 -10.18 -4.14 -25.71
CA ASP A 154 -11.19 -5.15 -26.09
C ASP A 154 -12.04 -5.70 -24.92
N GLU A 155 -11.55 -5.63 -23.67
CA GLU A 155 -12.09 -6.40 -22.52
C GLU A 155 -12.93 -5.61 -21.47
N GLY A 156 -13.64 -4.50 -21.78
CA GLY A 156 -14.37 -3.82 -20.68
C GLY A 156 -15.60 -2.97 -20.99
N GLU A 157 -16.43 -2.80 -19.96
CA GLU A 157 -17.62 -1.93 -19.96
C GLU A 157 -17.28 -0.46 -20.17
N GLU A 158 -18.21 0.27 -20.78
CA GLU A 158 -18.19 1.73 -20.96
C GLU A 158 -18.32 2.41 -19.58
N ILE A 159 -17.25 3.09 -19.16
CA ILE A 159 -17.31 3.98 -17.98
C ILE A 159 -17.62 5.39 -18.48
N GLU A 160 -18.91 5.64 -18.71
CA GLU A 160 -19.46 6.98 -18.91
C GLU A 160 -20.03 7.52 -17.60
N GLU A 161 -19.62 8.73 -17.24
CA GLU A 161 -20.53 9.74 -16.69
C GLU A 161 -19.78 11.08 -16.67
N GLU A 162 -20.04 11.93 -17.66
CA GLU A 162 -19.77 13.37 -17.49
C GLU A 162 -20.83 13.92 -16.53
N PHE A 163 -20.42 14.20 -15.29
CA PHE A 163 -21.29 14.82 -14.30
C PHE A 163 -20.72 16.15 -13.81
N ASP A 164 -21.60 17.03 -13.34
CA ASP A 164 -21.22 18.28 -12.69
C ASP A 164 -20.83 18.03 -11.23
N TRP A 165 -19.53 18.07 -10.95
CA TRP A 165 -18.98 17.81 -9.61
C TRP A 165 -19.53 18.76 -8.53
N LYS A 166 -19.86 20.01 -8.87
CA LYS A 166 -20.40 20.99 -7.91
C LYS A 166 -21.82 20.65 -7.49
N LYS A 167 -22.60 20.07 -8.41
CA LYS A 167 -23.94 19.56 -8.09
C LYS A 167 -23.84 18.25 -7.31
N ARG A 168 -22.91 17.35 -7.70
CA ARG A 168 -22.70 16.06 -7.05
C ARG A 168 -22.25 16.19 -5.59
N ILE A 169 -21.34 17.11 -5.26
CA ILE A 169 -20.88 17.30 -3.87
C ILE A 169 -21.99 17.81 -2.94
N LYS A 170 -22.98 18.53 -3.48
CA LYS A 170 -24.16 19.01 -2.73
C LYS A 170 -25.33 18.02 -2.75
N SER A 171 -25.27 16.96 -3.55
CA SER A 171 -26.39 16.03 -3.69
C SER A 171 -26.29 14.87 -2.69
N LYS A 172 -27.45 14.39 -2.24
CA LYS A 172 -27.56 13.20 -1.39
C LYS A 172 -26.96 11.97 -2.09
N GLU A 173 -27.21 11.84 -3.38
CA GLU A 173 -26.71 10.77 -4.23
C GLU A 173 -25.18 10.75 -4.30
N GLY A 174 -24.53 11.91 -4.34
CA GLY A 174 -23.07 12.00 -4.31
C GLY A 174 -22.49 11.42 -3.02
N TRP A 175 -23.05 11.76 -1.87
CA TRP A 175 -22.60 11.22 -0.58
C TRP A 175 -22.97 9.74 -0.37
N GLN A 176 -24.08 9.28 -0.94
CA GLN A 176 -24.41 7.86 -1.02
C GLN A 176 -23.35 7.09 -1.84
N LEU A 177 -22.92 7.65 -2.97
CA LEU A 177 -21.85 7.09 -3.80
C LEU A 177 -20.50 7.07 -3.05
N VAL A 178 -20.17 8.12 -2.29
CA VAL A 178 -18.97 8.12 -1.41
C VAL A 178 -19.00 6.94 -0.45
N GLY A 179 -20.11 6.74 0.26
CA GLY A 179 -20.27 5.61 1.17
C GLY A 179 -20.12 4.27 0.45
N HIS A 180 -20.68 4.15 -0.76
CA HIS A 180 -20.55 2.94 -1.57
C HIS A 180 -19.09 2.66 -1.98
N LYS A 181 -18.36 3.68 -2.43
CA LYS A 181 -16.93 3.57 -2.77
C LYS A 181 -16.09 3.21 -1.56
N PHE A 182 -16.27 3.89 -0.43
CA PHE A 182 -15.61 3.59 0.84
C PHE A 182 -15.77 2.10 1.24
N VAL A 183 -17.00 1.58 1.23
CA VAL A 183 -17.26 0.19 1.60
C VAL A 183 -16.63 -0.80 0.63
N ASN A 184 -16.60 -0.47 -0.67
CA ASN A 184 -15.96 -1.32 -1.67
C ASN A 184 -14.43 -1.35 -1.49
N ASP A 185 -13.81 -0.19 -1.28
CA ASP A 185 -12.36 -0.09 -1.04
C ASP A 185 -11.97 -0.85 0.24
N TRP A 186 -12.74 -0.68 1.33
CA TRP A 186 -12.55 -1.47 2.56
C TRP A 186 -12.65 -2.97 2.29
N LYS A 187 -13.69 -3.42 1.58
CA LYS A 187 -13.89 -4.84 1.23
C LYS A 187 -12.74 -5.42 0.40
N MET A 188 -12.06 -4.60 -0.38
CA MET A 188 -10.90 -5.04 -1.17
C MET A 188 -9.63 -5.15 -0.33
N ALA A 189 -9.43 -4.28 0.66
CA ALA A 189 -8.16 -4.15 1.38
C ALA A 189 -8.11 -4.84 2.76
N TRP A 190 -9.25 -5.03 3.44
CA TRP A 190 -9.27 -5.50 4.83
C TRP A 190 -8.58 -6.86 5.05
N GLU A 191 -8.67 -7.77 4.08
CA GLU A 191 -8.03 -9.08 4.16
C GLU A 191 -6.51 -8.95 4.17
N ASP A 192 -5.97 -8.06 3.33
CA ASP A 192 -4.53 -7.85 3.20
C ASP A 192 -3.99 -7.09 4.43
N ILE A 193 -4.78 -6.16 4.98
CA ILE A 193 -4.47 -5.48 6.24
C ILE A 193 -4.44 -6.50 7.39
N LEU A 194 -5.46 -7.37 7.52
CA LEU A 194 -5.51 -8.38 8.57
C LEU A 194 -4.29 -9.32 8.51
N ILE A 195 -4.00 -9.84 7.33
CA ILE A 195 -2.86 -10.74 7.12
C ILE A 195 -1.56 -10.01 7.46
N GLY A 196 -1.37 -8.80 6.91
CA GLY A 196 -0.12 -8.08 7.06
C GLY A 196 0.18 -7.65 8.49
N PHE A 197 -0.82 -7.16 9.21
CA PHE A 197 -0.67 -6.76 10.61
C PHE A 197 -0.43 -7.96 11.52
N THR A 198 -1.07 -9.10 11.21
CA THR A 198 -0.82 -10.34 11.97
C THR A 198 0.60 -10.85 11.71
N ILE A 199 1.04 -10.92 10.45
CA ILE A 199 2.42 -11.32 10.13
C ILE A 199 3.40 -10.37 10.80
N ALA A 200 3.20 -9.05 10.73
CA ALA A 200 4.10 -8.08 11.36
C ALA A 200 4.17 -8.27 12.88
N GLY A 201 3.04 -8.48 13.56
CA GLY A 201 3.02 -8.70 15.02
C GLY A 201 3.72 -10.00 15.43
N PHE A 202 3.54 -11.07 14.67
CA PHE A 202 4.24 -12.34 14.90
C PHE A 202 5.72 -12.25 14.59
N VAL A 203 6.09 -11.58 13.49
CA VAL A 203 7.49 -11.38 13.11
C VAL A 203 8.20 -10.51 14.15
N ALA A 204 7.56 -9.46 14.66
CA ALA A 204 8.12 -8.59 15.68
C ALA A 204 8.48 -9.31 16.99
N VAL A 205 7.80 -10.40 17.31
CA VAL A 205 7.98 -11.12 18.59
C VAL A 205 8.73 -12.44 18.43
N LEU A 206 8.49 -13.18 17.33
CA LEU A 206 9.01 -14.53 17.15
C LEU A 206 10.32 -14.58 16.36
N VAL A 207 10.63 -13.57 15.54
CA VAL A 207 11.85 -13.58 14.73
C VAL A 207 12.97 -12.89 15.51
N PRO A 208 14.05 -13.61 15.88
CA PRO A 208 15.14 -13.02 16.66
C PRO A 208 15.91 -11.96 15.87
N GLU A 209 16.47 -10.97 16.57
CA GLU A 209 17.32 -9.92 16.00
C GLU A 209 18.48 -10.46 15.16
N MET A 210 19.10 -11.56 15.61
CA MET A 210 20.19 -12.24 14.89
C MET A 210 19.81 -12.67 13.47
N PHE A 211 18.53 -13.02 13.23
CA PHE A 211 18.08 -13.37 11.89
C PHE A 211 18.16 -12.15 10.95
N TRP A 212 17.69 -10.99 11.42
CA TRP A 212 17.73 -9.75 10.66
C TRP A 212 19.14 -9.24 10.48
N SER A 213 19.96 -9.27 11.54
CA SER A 213 21.34 -8.80 11.47
C SER A 213 22.20 -9.64 10.53
N SER A 214 21.94 -10.96 10.47
CA SER A 214 22.59 -11.86 9.51
C SER A 214 22.09 -11.65 8.07
N LEU A 215 20.77 -11.48 7.89
CA LEU A 215 20.17 -11.31 6.57
C LEU A 215 20.59 -10.00 5.91
N PHE A 216 20.67 -8.91 6.69
CA PHE A 216 20.99 -7.56 6.21
C PHE A 216 22.41 -7.10 6.56
N LEU A 217 23.28 -8.03 6.96
CA LEU A 217 24.70 -7.76 7.25
C LEU A 217 24.92 -6.58 8.23
N VAL A 218 24.02 -6.39 9.20
CA VAL A 218 24.02 -5.25 10.13
C VAL A 218 25.29 -5.23 10.97
N ASP A 219 25.71 -6.41 11.45
CA ASP A 219 26.90 -6.59 12.29
C ASP A 219 28.19 -6.89 11.49
N ALA A 220 28.15 -6.78 10.16
CA ALA A 220 29.26 -7.20 9.32
C ALA A 220 30.46 -6.25 9.42
N THR A 221 31.44 -6.61 10.27
CA THR A 221 32.69 -5.85 10.41
C THR A 221 33.63 -6.08 9.22
N GLY A 222 34.24 -5.01 8.70
CA GLY A 222 35.23 -5.07 7.62
C GLY A 222 34.67 -4.92 6.20
N ILE A 223 33.35 -4.74 6.07
CA ILE A 223 32.69 -4.41 4.79
C ILE A 223 32.38 -2.90 4.77
N PRO A 224 32.65 -2.18 3.65
CA PRO A 224 32.27 -0.78 3.53
C PRO A 224 30.75 -0.59 3.62
N GLU A 225 30.31 0.47 4.31
CA GLU A 225 28.88 0.76 4.55
C GLU A 225 28.05 0.86 3.26
N TRP A 226 28.63 1.41 2.18
CA TRP A 226 27.94 1.50 0.88
C TRP A 226 27.66 0.12 0.26
N VAL A 227 28.48 -0.89 0.54
CA VAL A 227 28.25 -2.27 0.07
C VAL A 227 27.08 -2.89 0.82
N VAL A 228 27.02 -2.67 2.14
CA VAL A 228 25.89 -3.11 2.98
C VAL A 228 24.60 -2.41 2.51
N ALA A 229 24.64 -1.11 2.20
CA ALA A 229 23.49 -0.40 1.67
C ALA A 229 23.00 -0.96 0.32
N VAL A 230 23.90 -1.35 -0.58
CA VAL A 230 23.57 -2.01 -1.86
C VAL A 230 22.93 -3.37 -1.63
N GLU A 231 23.50 -4.19 -0.74
CA GLU A 231 22.93 -5.48 -0.37
C GLU A 231 21.53 -5.31 0.23
N ASN A 232 21.36 -4.42 1.20
CA ASN A 232 20.09 -4.13 1.84
C ASN A 232 19.03 -3.68 0.82
N ALA A 233 19.39 -2.78 -0.10
CA ALA A 233 18.50 -2.30 -1.16
C ALA A 233 18.08 -3.40 -2.14
N LEU A 234 18.94 -4.41 -2.37
CA LEU A 234 18.66 -5.55 -3.24
C LEU A 234 17.80 -6.63 -2.55
N ILE A 235 18.06 -6.92 -1.28
CA ILE A 235 17.39 -8.00 -0.53
C ILE A 235 16.03 -7.57 0.01
N ALA A 236 15.89 -6.33 0.49
CA ALA A 236 14.65 -5.85 1.10
C ALA A 236 13.40 -6.03 0.21
N PRO A 237 13.45 -5.76 -1.12
CA PRO A 237 12.32 -6.03 -2.00
C PRO A 237 11.85 -7.49 -2.03
N PHE A 238 12.78 -8.45 -1.90
CA PHE A 238 12.43 -9.87 -1.85
C PHE A 238 11.82 -10.25 -0.51
N VAL A 239 12.32 -9.68 0.60
CA VAL A 239 11.69 -9.85 1.91
C VAL A 239 10.25 -9.32 1.85
N ALA A 240 10.03 -8.12 1.32
CA ALA A 240 8.69 -7.56 1.16
C ALA A 240 7.81 -8.46 0.27
N ALA A 241 8.33 -8.90 -0.89
CA ALA A 241 7.62 -9.81 -1.79
C ALA A 241 7.22 -11.14 -1.12
N SER A 242 8.06 -11.68 -0.24
CA SER A 242 7.81 -12.93 0.48
C SER A 242 6.65 -12.85 1.48
N THR A 243 6.30 -11.63 1.91
CA THR A 243 5.19 -11.43 2.86
C THR A 243 3.84 -11.51 2.18
N PHE A 244 3.78 -11.32 0.85
CA PHE A 244 2.55 -11.19 0.07
C PHE A 244 1.64 -10.04 0.51
N ILE A 245 2.17 -9.06 1.25
CA ILE A 245 1.42 -7.92 1.80
C ILE A 245 1.55 -6.70 0.86
N GLY A 246 0.49 -5.89 0.76
CA GLY A 246 0.53 -4.59 0.06
C GLY A 246 1.22 -3.48 0.86
N SER A 247 1.33 -2.28 0.29
CA SER A 247 2.08 -1.15 0.88
C SER A 247 1.72 -0.84 2.34
N MET A 248 0.43 -0.84 2.65
CA MET A 248 -0.07 -0.54 4.00
C MET A 248 0.40 -1.52 5.09
N GLY A 249 0.43 -2.81 4.78
CA GLY A 249 0.85 -3.82 5.77
C GLY A 249 2.37 -4.02 5.81
N ASN A 250 3.11 -3.48 4.85
CA ASN A 250 4.57 -3.43 4.89
C ASN A 250 5.09 -2.41 5.91
N ILE A 251 4.37 -1.33 6.21
CA ILE A 251 4.86 -0.28 7.13
C ILE A 251 5.12 -0.79 8.56
N PRO A 252 4.22 -1.56 9.21
CA PRO A 252 4.52 -2.15 10.52
C PRO A 252 5.76 -3.05 10.48
N LEU A 253 5.93 -3.86 9.44
CA LEU A 253 7.09 -4.74 9.30
C LEU A 253 8.39 -3.95 9.02
N ALA A 254 8.31 -2.86 8.25
CA ALA A 254 9.42 -1.93 8.05
C ALA A 254 9.88 -1.29 9.38
N THR A 255 8.96 -1.10 10.33
CA THR A 255 9.27 -0.63 11.68
C THR A 255 10.08 -1.68 12.44
N VAL A 256 9.69 -2.96 12.34
CA VAL A 256 10.46 -4.07 12.92
C VAL A 256 11.86 -4.12 12.31
N LEU A 257 12.00 -4.01 10.99
CA LEU A 257 13.30 -3.98 10.32
C LEU A 257 14.17 -2.80 10.80
N SER A 258 13.57 -1.61 10.93
CA SER A 258 14.25 -0.42 11.45
C SER A 258 14.74 -0.61 12.89
N GLU A 259 13.93 -1.23 13.75
CA GLU A 259 14.30 -1.50 15.15
C GLU A 259 15.45 -2.50 15.24
N ASN A 260 15.53 -3.46 14.31
CA ASN A 260 16.60 -4.46 14.23
C ASN A 260 17.84 -3.98 13.44
N GLY A 261 17.99 -2.67 13.21
CA GLY A 261 19.21 -2.09 12.65
C GLY A 261 19.38 -2.19 11.13
N VAL A 262 18.34 -2.59 10.38
CA VAL A 262 18.38 -2.57 8.91
C VAL A 262 18.64 -1.15 8.40
N LEU A 263 19.52 -1.01 7.40
CA LEU A 263 19.91 0.30 6.90
C LEU A 263 18.73 1.03 6.24
N PHE A 264 18.79 2.36 6.26
CA PHE A 264 17.79 3.23 5.62
C PHE A 264 17.51 2.86 4.16
N ALA A 265 18.54 2.49 3.38
CA ALA A 265 18.37 1.98 2.03
C ALA A 265 17.48 0.71 1.97
N GLY A 266 17.68 -0.23 2.89
CA GLY A 266 16.87 -1.45 3.00
C GLY A 266 15.42 -1.13 3.36
N ILE A 267 15.20 -0.25 4.33
CA ILE A 267 13.85 0.15 4.77
C ILE A 267 13.08 0.82 3.62
N MET A 268 13.71 1.77 2.91
CA MET A 268 13.06 2.41 1.76
C MET A 268 12.81 1.41 0.62
N GLY A 269 13.77 0.52 0.34
CA GLY A 269 13.58 -0.57 -0.61
C GLY A 269 12.40 -1.47 -0.25
N PHE A 270 12.24 -1.79 1.03
CA PHE A 270 11.13 -2.59 1.55
C PHE A 270 9.76 -1.92 1.33
N ILE A 271 9.66 -0.63 1.67
CA ILE A 271 8.40 0.14 1.57
C ILE A 271 7.89 0.20 0.12
N TYR A 272 8.77 0.53 -0.84
CA TYR A 272 8.39 0.68 -2.26
C TYR A 272 8.11 -0.63 -3.01
N SER A 273 8.28 -1.79 -2.36
CA SER A 273 8.23 -3.10 -3.02
C SER A 273 6.82 -3.68 -3.17
N ASP A 274 5.80 -2.94 -2.77
CA ASP A 274 4.39 -3.34 -2.85
C ASP A 274 3.92 -3.66 -4.28
N LEU A 275 4.54 -3.06 -5.29
CA LEU A 275 4.21 -3.27 -6.69
C LEU A 275 4.93 -4.47 -7.35
N MET A 276 5.90 -5.09 -6.66
CA MET A 276 6.62 -6.29 -7.13
C MET A 276 6.07 -7.60 -6.53
N VAL A 277 5.12 -7.51 -5.60
CA VAL A 277 4.63 -8.69 -4.88
C VAL A 277 3.96 -9.70 -5.83
N PRO A 278 4.14 -11.02 -5.64
CA PRO A 278 3.68 -12.03 -6.58
C PRO A 278 2.17 -11.95 -6.95
N PRO A 279 1.24 -11.66 -6.02
CA PRO A 279 -0.18 -11.52 -6.35
C PRO A 279 -0.44 -10.37 -7.33
N LEU A 280 0.28 -9.26 -7.18
CA LEU A 280 0.13 -8.11 -8.06
C LEU A 280 0.77 -8.37 -9.43
N VAL A 281 1.94 -9.03 -9.47
CA VAL A 281 2.57 -9.48 -10.72
C VAL A 281 1.63 -10.44 -11.47
N HIS A 282 0.95 -11.34 -10.76
CA HIS A 282 -0.01 -12.25 -11.35
C HIS A 282 -1.21 -11.51 -11.98
N ILE A 283 -1.76 -10.50 -11.29
CA ILE A 283 -2.86 -9.69 -11.84
C ILE A 283 -2.40 -8.83 -13.01
N ASN A 284 -1.21 -8.23 -12.92
CA ASN A 284 -0.58 -7.53 -14.05
C ASN A 284 -0.47 -8.46 -15.26
N ALA A 285 -0.12 -9.73 -15.05
CA ALA A 285 -0.03 -10.68 -16.14
C ALA A 285 -1.38 -11.11 -16.69
N LYS A 286 -2.42 -11.20 -15.85
CA LYS A 286 -3.80 -11.37 -16.31
C LYS A 286 -4.18 -10.23 -17.26
N TYR A 287 -3.79 -9.00 -16.95
CA TYR A 287 -4.14 -7.80 -17.74
C TYR A 287 -3.27 -7.60 -18.99
N TYR A 288 -1.94 -7.62 -18.86
CA TYR A 288 -1.01 -7.25 -19.92
C TYR A 288 -0.26 -8.44 -20.54
N GLY A 289 -0.40 -9.64 -19.98
CA GLY A 289 0.36 -10.84 -20.34
C GLY A 289 1.64 -11.01 -19.53
N TRP A 290 2.11 -12.25 -19.41
CA TRP A 290 3.23 -12.62 -18.52
C TRP A 290 4.55 -11.90 -18.87
N ARG A 291 4.81 -11.68 -20.17
CA ARG A 291 6.02 -10.96 -20.63
C ARG A 291 6.04 -9.51 -20.15
N VAL A 292 4.91 -8.81 -20.28
CA VAL A 292 4.79 -7.41 -19.86
C VAL A 292 4.79 -7.31 -18.34
N ALA A 293 4.14 -8.23 -17.64
CA ALA A 293 4.14 -8.25 -16.18
C ALA A 293 5.53 -8.45 -15.57
N LEU A 294 6.31 -9.40 -16.10
CA LEU A 294 7.70 -9.61 -15.67
C LEU A 294 8.61 -8.43 -16.05
N TYR A 295 8.37 -7.82 -17.22
CA TYR A 295 9.08 -6.61 -17.62
C TYR A 295 8.81 -5.45 -16.66
N ILE A 296 7.53 -5.21 -16.31
CA ILE A 296 7.15 -4.24 -15.28
C ILE A 296 7.89 -4.59 -13.99
N ALA A 297 7.72 -5.81 -13.46
CA ALA A 297 8.37 -6.23 -12.21
C ALA A 297 9.90 -6.05 -12.20
N GLY A 298 10.59 -6.31 -13.32
CA GLY A 298 12.03 -6.07 -13.44
C GLY A 298 12.40 -4.58 -13.41
N ILE A 299 11.68 -3.74 -14.14
CA ILE A 299 11.88 -2.29 -14.09
C ILE A 299 11.58 -1.73 -12.70
N MET A 300 10.51 -2.21 -12.08
CA MET A 300 10.12 -1.87 -10.72
C MET A 300 11.26 -2.14 -9.75
N PHE A 301 11.79 -3.36 -9.77
CA PHE A 301 12.90 -3.77 -8.91
C PHE A 301 14.11 -2.84 -9.08
N ILE A 302 14.55 -2.61 -10.32
CA ILE A 302 15.69 -1.73 -10.59
C ILE A 302 15.40 -0.29 -10.12
N SER A 303 14.19 0.21 -10.35
CA SER A 303 13.78 1.55 -9.92
C SER A 303 13.78 1.70 -8.40
N ILE A 304 13.31 0.68 -7.68
CA ILE A 304 13.29 0.63 -6.21
C ILE A 304 14.71 0.67 -5.66
N VAL A 305 15.59 -0.22 -6.16
CA VAL A 305 16.99 -0.32 -5.72
C VAL A 305 17.72 1.01 -5.96
N LEU A 306 17.60 1.58 -7.16
CA LEU A 306 18.23 2.87 -7.48
C LEU A 306 17.68 4.00 -6.61
N THR A 307 16.36 4.05 -6.40
CA THR A 307 15.73 5.07 -5.55
C THR A 307 16.23 4.97 -4.12
N ALA A 308 16.24 3.76 -3.55
CA ALA A 308 16.70 3.52 -2.19
C ALA A 308 18.16 3.96 -2.00
N LEU A 309 19.03 3.65 -2.96
CA LEU A 309 20.45 4.05 -2.92
C LEU A 309 20.64 5.56 -3.09
N ILE A 310 19.88 6.19 -4.00
CA ILE A 310 19.91 7.65 -4.20
C ILE A 310 19.45 8.35 -2.92
N LEU A 311 18.35 7.89 -2.31
CA LEU A 311 17.87 8.42 -1.04
C LEU A 311 18.91 8.25 0.06
N ASN A 312 19.52 7.07 0.18
CA ASN A 312 20.55 6.82 1.18
C ASN A 312 21.75 7.76 1.02
N GLY A 313 22.24 7.92 -0.20
CA GLY A 313 23.33 8.87 -0.50
C GLY A 313 22.94 10.32 -0.22
N LEU A 314 21.72 10.73 -0.62
CA LEU A 314 21.22 12.10 -0.42
C LEU A 314 21.04 12.43 1.06
N PHE A 315 20.42 11.54 1.83
CA PHE A 315 20.14 11.75 3.25
C PHE A 315 21.42 11.64 4.08
N SER A 316 22.35 10.77 3.70
CA SER A 316 23.70 10.70 4.28
C SER A 316 24.47 12.00 4.05
N TYR A 317 24.48 12.51 2.81
CA TYR A 317 25.13 13.78 2.48
C TYR A 317 24.56 14.97 3.28
N LEU A 318 23.24 14.98 3.49
CA LEU A 318 22.55 16.01 4.25
C LEU A 318 22.64 15.80 5.78
N ASN A 319 23.23 14.70 6.26
CA ASN A 319 23.25 14.28 7.67
C ASN A 319 21.85 14.24 8.31
N ILE A 320 20.85 13.80 7.54
CA ILE A 320 19.45 13.65 7.98
C ILE A 320 18.99 12.19 7.94
N ILE A 321 19.92 11.23 7.95
CA ILE A 321 19.56 9.81 8.00
C ILE A 321 18.68 9.60 9.25
N PRO A 322 17.49 9.00 9.11
CA PRO A 322 16.63 8.76 10.27
C PRO A 322 17.34 7.80 11.23
N GLU A 323 17.51 8.21 12.48
CA GLU A 323 17.83 7.25 13.54
C GLU A 323 16.58 6.42 13.85
N SER A 324 16.76 5.13 14.17
CA SER A 324 15.70 4.26 14.67
C SER A 324 15.18 4.82 16.01
N GLN A 325 14.17 5.70 15.95
CA GLN A 325 13.69 6.43 17.13
C GLN A 325 12.42 5.83 17.74
N ARG A 326 11.77 4.84 17.12
CA ARG A 326 10.50 4.29 17.61
C ARG A 326 10.57 2.79 17.83
N VAL A 327 10.48 2.42 19.10
CA VAL A 327 10.43 1.02 19.56
C VAL A 327 9.02 0.48 19.32
N VAL A 328 8.89 -0.69 18.68
CA VAL A 328 7.58 -1.33 18.40
C VAL A 328 6.75 -1.49 19.68
N SER A 329 7.40 -1.79 20.81
CA SER A 329 6.75 -1.94 22.12
C SER A 329 6.08 -0.65 22.63
N GLU A 330 6.54 0.54 22.25
CA GLU A 330 5.93 1.82 22.64
C GLU A 330 4.74 2.17 21.75
N ILE A 331 4.83 1.84 20.45
CA ILE A 331 3.81 2.18 19.45
C ILE A 331 2.58 1.27 19.59
N THR A 332 2.77 0.01 19.96
CA THR A 332 1.73 -1.01 20.04
C THR A 332 0.98 -1.05 21.37
N GLN A 333 1.34 -0.19 22.33
CA GLN A 333 0.63 -0.07 23.61
C GLN A 333 -0.74 0.59 23.44
N PHE A 334 -1.77 -0.05 23.98
CA PHE A 334 -3.10 0.54 24.12
C PHE A 334 -3.06 1.63 25.20
N LYS A 335 -3.10 2.89 24.77
CA LYS A 335 -3.15 4.08 25.65
C LYS A 335 -4.36 4.94 25.31
N ILE A 336 -4.87 5.68 26.29
CA ILE A 336 -5.85 6.74 26.06
C ILE A 336 -5.07 7.98 25.58
N ASP A 337 -4.69 7.96 24.31
CA ASP A 337 -3.95 9.03 23.65
C ASP A 337 -4.78 9.64 22.51
N TYR A 338 -4.14 10.43 21.64
CA TYR A 338 -4.81 10.98 20.46
C TYR A 338 -5.38 9.88 19.54
N THR A 339 -4.73 8.71 19.45
CA THR A 339 -5.19 7.60 18.61
C THR A 339 -6.52 7.06 19.14
N PHE A 340 -6.69 6.94 20.46
CA PHE A 340 -7.96 6.53 21.05
C PHE A 340 -9.12 7.45 20.62
N TRP A 341 -8.93 8.77 20.75
CA TRP A 341 -9.97 9.74 20.39
C TRP A 341 -10.23 9.78 18.88
N MET A 342 -9.18 9.70 18.06
CA MET A 342 -9.31 9.62 16.61
C MET A 342 -10.07 8.36 16.19
N ASN A 343 -9.73 7.19 16.75
CA ASN A 343 -10.46 5.95 16.48
C ASN A 343 -11.95 6.09 16.80
N LEU A 344 -12.32 6.72 17.92
CA LEU A 344 -13.72 6.95 18.26
C LEU A 344 -14.45 7.80 17.20
N VAL A 345 -13.86 8.92 16.78
CA VAL A 345 -14.41 9.80 15.74
C VAL A 345 -14.56 9.05 14.41
N PHE A 346 -13.52 8.32 14.01
CA PHE A 346 -13.53 7.61 12.73
C PHE A 346 -14.43 6.37 12.72
N VAL A 347 -14.69 5.74 13.86
CA VAL A 347 -15.74 4.72 13.99
C VAL A 347 -17.12 5.32 13.69
N TRP A 348 -17.42 6.52 14.19
CA TRP A 348 -18.66 7.22 13.85
C TRP A 348 -18.75 7.57 12.36
N ILE A 349 -17.65 8.08 11.77
CA ILE A 349 -17.59 8.38 10.33
C ILE A 349 -17.79 7.11 9.50
N ALA A 350 -17.11 6.01 9.84
CA ALA A 350 -17.27 4.72 9.16
C ALA A 350 -18.71 4.22 9.26
N GLY A 351 -19.34 4.32 10.45
CA GLY A 351 -20.74 3.97 10.65
C GLY A 351 -21.68 4.78 9.75
N TRP A 352 -21.45 6.10 9.64
CA TRP A 352 -22.20 6.97 8.74
C TRP A 352 -22.00 6.59 7.26
N LEU A 353 -20.76 6.30 6.83
CA LEU A 353 -20.48 5.87 5.45
C LEU A 353 -21.12 4.52 5.11
N VAL A 354 -21.14 3.58 6.06
CA VAL A 354 -21.85 2.30 5.91
C VAL A 354 -23.35 2.53 5.78
N TYR A 355 -23.92 3.48 6.54
CA TYR A 355 -25.33 3.88 6.38
C TYR A 355 -25.59 4.47 4.98
N GLN A 356 -24.70 5.34 4.48
CA GLN A 356 -24.80 5.91 3.14
C GLN A 356 -24.71 4.84 2.03
N ASN A 357 -23.83 3.84 2.17
CA ASN A 357 -23.78 2.69 1.27
C ASN A 357 -25.08 1.88 1.27
N LYS A 358 -25.68 1.62 2.44
CA LYS A 358 -26.98 0.92 2.51
C LYS A 358 -28.07 1.69 1.77
N ALA A 359 -28.08 3.01 1.92
CA ALA A 359 -29.02 3.86 1.20
C ALA A 359 -28.77 3.84 -0.32
N TYR A 360 -27.50 3.91 -0.76
CA TYR A 360 -27.13 3.76 -2.16
C TYR A 360 -27.63 2.45 -2.78
N LEU A 361 -27.40 1.32 -2.09
CA LEU A 361 -27.81 0.00 -2.55
C LEU A 361 -29.33 -0.17 -2.63
N LYS A 362 -30.08 0.49 -1.74
CA LYS A 362 -31.54 0.49 -1.77
C LYS A 362 -32.08 1.23 -3.00
N ASP A 363 -31.43 2.33 -3.38
CA ASP A 363 -31.83 3.16 -4.51
C ASP A 363 -31.34 2.58 -5.87
N HIS A 364 -30.34 1.68 -5.87
CA HIS A 364 -29.69 1.13 -7.07
C HIS A 364 -29.74 -0.42 -7.18
N SER A 365 -30.69 -1.08 -6.50
CA SER A 365 -30.74 -2.54 -6.34
C SER A 365 -30.87 -3.38 -7.63
N MET A 366 -31.13 -2.76 -8.79
CA MET A 366 -31.33 -3.46 -10.07
C MET A 366 -30.07 -3.64 -10.94
N LYS A 367 -28.87 -3.20 -10.51
CA LYS A 367 -27.65 -3.22 -11.37
C LYS A 367 -26.40 -3.90 -10.79
N MET A 368 -26.52 -4.78 -9.79
CA MET A 368 -25.33 -5.42 -9.21
C MET A 368 -25.03 -6.78 -9.84
N MET A 369 -24.01 -6.83 -10.71
CA MET A 369 -23.25 -8.05 -10.96
C MET A 369 -22.47 -8.45 -9.69
N LYS A 370 -22.38 -9.75 -9.44
CA LYS A 370 -21.54 -10.31 -8.36
C LYS A 370 -20.09 -9.83 -8.55
N MET A 371 -19.59 -9.04 -7.60
CA MET A 371 -18.14 -8.87 -7.48
C MET A 371 -17.54 -10.24 -7.15
N GLU A 372 -16.57 -10.68 -7.94
CA GLU A 372 -15.77 -11.89 -7.66
C GLU A 372 -15.13 -11.72 -6.27
N GLY A 373 -15.65 -12.45 -5.28
CA GLY A 373 -15.00 -12.58 -3.98
C GLY A 373 -13.66 -13.29 -4.14
N GLY A 374 -12.69 -12.89 -3.31
CA GLY A 374 -11.34 -13.46 -3.30
C GLY A 374 -11.38 -14.98 -3.39
N GLY A 375 -10.49 -15.55 -4.21
CA GLY A 375 -10.45 -16.99 -4.46
C GLY A 375 -10.45 -17.82 -3.17
N LYS A 376 -10.94 -19.07 -3.23
CA LYS A 376 -11.15 -19.95 -2.05
C LYS A 376 -9.97 -19.99 -1.07
N ILE A 377 -8.74 -19.87 -1.56
CA ILE A 377 -7.50 -19.84 -0.77
C ILE A 377 -7.44 -18.60 0.14
N LYS A 378 -7.76 -17.40 -0.38
CA LYS A 378 -7.71 -16.15 0.37
C LYS A 378 -8.74 -16.13 1.50
N SER A 379 -9.97 -16.57 1.21
CA SER A 379 -11.02 -16.68 2.22
C SER A 379 -10.67 -17.69 3.33
N PHE A 380 -10.02 -18.81 2.99
CA PHE A 380 -9.51 -19.76 3.98
C PHE A 380 -8.40 -19.14 4.86
N MET A 381 -7.43 -18.45 4.24
CA MET A 381 -6.36 -17.76 4.97
C MET A 381 -6.93 -16.73 5.95
N VAL A 382 -7.87 -15.89 5.50
CA VAL A 382 -8.53 -14.89 6.35
C VAL A 382 -9.20 -15.55 7.56
N GLY A 383 -9.95 -16.64 7.36
CA GLY A 383 -10.55 -17.40 8.46
C GLY A 383 -9.52 -17.94 9.45
N LEU A 384 -8.39 -18.44 8.93
CA LEU A 384 -7.26 -18.90 9.75
C LEU A 384 -6.63 -17.76 10.56
N PHE A 385 -6.37 -16.60 9.95
CA PHE A 385 -5.78 -15.44 10.63
C PHE A 385 -6.71 -14.85 11.69
N ILE A 386 -8.04 -14.85 11.46
CA ILE A 386 -9.01 -14.48 12.49
C ILE A 386 -8.92 -15.45 13.68
N LEU A 387 -8.90 -16.76 13.40
CA LEU A 387 -8.80 -17.78 14.45
C LEU A 387 -7.49 -17.65 15.25
N ILE A 388 -6.37 -17.42 14.56
CA ILE A 388 -5.05 -17.18 15.17
C ILE A 388 -5.10 -16.00 16.15
N ASN A 389 -5.66 -14.87 15.73
CA ASN A 389 -5.78 -13.69 16.59
C ASN A 389 -6.77 -13.91 17.75
N LEU A 390 -7.86 -14.66 17.55
CA LEU A 390 -8.80 -14.97 18.62
C LEU A 390 -8.17 -15.88 19.68
N ILE A 391 -7.49 -16.96 19.26
CA ILE A 391 -6.77 -17.86 20.15
C ILE A 391 -5.69 -17.10 20.90
N GLY A 392 -4.93 -16.25 20.21
CA GLY A 392 -3.84 -15.49 20.81
C GLY A 392 -4.31 -14.45 21.81
N LEU A 393 -5.45 -13.80 21.54
CA LEU A 393 -6.07 -12.89 22.48
C LEU A 393 -6.54 -13.65 23.74
N THR A 394 -7.15 -14.83 23.58
CA THR A 394 -7.55 -15.64 24.73
C THR A 394 -6.35 -16.13 25.55
N ALA A 395 -5.26 -16.51 24.89
CA ALA A 395 -4.01 -16.88 25.54
C ALA A 395 -3.39 -15.71 26.32
N PHE A 396 -3.37 -14.51 25.73
CA PHE A 396 -2.88 -13.30 26.38
C PHE A 396 -3.70 -12.94 27.62
N ILE A 397 -5.04 -12.96 27.51
CA ILE A 397 -5.94 -12.68 28.62
C ILE A 397 -5.76 -13.70 29.75
N PHE A 398 -5.69 -14.99 29.41
CA PHE A 398 -5.48 -16.06 30.38
C PHE A 398 -4.15 -15.91 31.13
N ASN A 399 -3.07 -15.56 30.42
CA ASN A 399 -1.75 -15.33 31.02
C ASN A 399 -1.62 -14.00 31.77
N SER A 400 -2.55 -13.06 31.58
CA SER A 400 -2.61 -11.80 32.33
C SER A 400 -3.42 -11.90 33.63
N LEU A 401 -4.22 -12.97 33.77
CA LEU A 401 -5.11 -13.23 34.91
C LEU A 401 -4.51 -14.25 35.90
N ILE A 402 -3.49 -14.99 35.49
CA ILE A 402 -2.68 -15.90 36.31
C ILE A 402 -1.38 -15.18 36.65
#